data_AF-A0A317RDS4-F1
#
_entry.id   AF-A0A317RDS4-F1
#
_cell.length_a   1.000
_cell.length_b   1.000
_cell.length_c   1.000
_cell.angle_alpha   90.00
_cell.angle_beta   90.00
_cell.angle_gamma   90.00
#
_symmetry.space_group_name_H-M   'P 1'
#
loop_
_entity.id
_entity.type
_entity.pdbx_description
1 polymer ?
#
loop_
_entity_poly.entity_id
_entity_poly.type
_entity_poly.pdbx_seq_one_letter_code
_entity_poly.pdbx_strand_id
1 'polypeptide(L)'
;MDIQMRTNAPHIFAIGDIVGQPMLAHKAVHEGHVAAEVIAGELKGDQKLAKAAFDARVIPSVAYTDPEIAWVGLTEDQAKAQGLKVKKGLFPWAASGRAIANGRDEGFTKLLFDDSPEGGGRGRILGGGIVGTHAGDMIGEIALAIEMGADSVDIGKTIHPHPTLGESIGMAAEAAHGTCTDLPPQRK
;
A
#
# COMPACT_ATOMS: atom_id res chain seq x y z
N MET A 1 -6.29 -3.43 -23.27
CA MET A 1 -5.13 -4.34 -23.32
C MET A 1 -5.39 -5.44 -22.29
N ASP A 2 -4.71 -6.58 -22.35
CA ASP A 2 -4.86 -7.66 -21.36
C ASP A 2 -3.80 -7.61 -20.25
N ILE A 3 -3.85 -8.52 -19.27
CA ILE A 3 -2.88 -8.59 -18.17
C ILE A 3 -1.44 -8.88 -18.62
N GLN A 4 -1.22 -9.24 -19.90
CA GLN A 4 0.09 -9.46 -20.51
C GLN A 4 0.56 -8.26 -21.35
N MET A 5 -0.13 -7.13 -21.27
CA MET A 5 0.15 -5.87 -21.96
C MET A 5 -0.15 -5.88 -23.46
N ARG A 6 -0.88 -6.89 -23.97
CA ARG A 6 -1.22 -6.98 -25.39
C ARG A 6 -2.38 -6.08 -25.75
N THR A 7 -2.30 -5.50 -26.94
CA THR A 7 -3.44 -4.84 -27.59
C THR A 7 -4.38 -5.88 -28.22
N ASN A 8 -5.37 -5.43 -29.00
CA ASN A 8 -6.19 -6.33 -29.82
C ASN A 8 -5.40 -7.00 -30.97
N ALA A 9 -4.24 -6.46 -31.33
CA ALA A 9 -3.28 -7.12 -32.21
C ALA A 9 -2.27 -7.91 -31.33
N PRO A 10 -2.23 -9.26 -31.38
CA PRO A 10 -1.50 -10.06 -30.38
C PRO A 10 0.01 -9.80 -30.28
N HIS A 11 0.63 -9.28 -31.34
CA HIS A 11 2.07 -8.97 -31.40
C HIS A 11 2.38 -7.49 -31.13
N ILE A 12 1.37 -6.67 -30.84
CA ILE A 12 1.53 -5.25 -30.51
C ILE A 12 1.17 -5.06 -29.03
N PHE A 13 2.09 -4.45 -28.29
CA PHE A 13 1.96 -4.20 -26.85
C PHE A 13 1.78 -2.70 -26.59
N ALA A 14 1.16 -2.36 -25.45
CA ALA A 14 1.03 -0.99 -24.97
C ALA A 14 1.21 -0.96 -23.45
N ILE A 15 1.87 0.08 -22.94
CA ILE A 15 2.20 0.27 -21.51
C ILE A 15 2.10 1.73 -21.11
N GLY A 16 2.05 2.01 -19.81
CA GLY A 16 2.17 3.34 -19.22
C GLY A 16 0.89 4.17 -19.28
N ASP A 17 1.05 5.47 -19.45
CA ASP A 17 -0.07 6.41 -19.33
C ASP A 17 -1.13 6.22 -20.43
N ILE A 18 -0.71 5.76 -21.61
CA ILE A 18 -1.61 5.54 -22.75
C ILE A 18 -2.60 4.39 -22.53
N VAL A 19 -2.31 3.46 -21.61
CA VAL A 19 -3.18 2.30 -21.36
C VAL A 19 -4.23 2.52 -20.27
N GLY A 20 -4.10 3.60 -19.47
CA GLY A 20 -5.11 3.98 -18.49
C GLY A 20 -4.55 4.55 -17.18
N GLN A 21 -5.46 4.81 -16.25
CA GLN A 21 -5.12 5.28 -14.90
C GLN A 21 -4.60 4.12 -14.02
N PRO A 22 -3.80 4.42 -12.97
CA PRO A 22 -3.18 5.72 -12.68
C PRO A 22 -2.01 6.03 -13.63
N MET A 23 -1.83 7.29 -14.01
CA MET A 23 -0.71 7.77 -14.83
C MET A 23 0.54 8.01 -13.97
N LEU A 24 1.29 6.94 -13.70
CA LEU A 24 2.42 6.94 -12.78
C LEU A 24 3.60 6.17 -13.36
N ALA A 25 4.80 6.72 -13.18
CA ALA A 25 6.03 6.17 -13.76
C ALA A 25 6.33 4.74 -13.29
N HIS A 26 6.17 4.43 -12.00
CA HIS A 26 6.40 3.09 -11.47
C HIS A 26 5.40 2.05 -11.99
N LYS A 27 4.16 2.43 -12.30
CA LYS A 27 3.23 1.55 -13.04
C LYS A 27 3.79 1.24 -14.42
N ALA A 28 4.17 2.27 -15.18
CA ALA A 28 4.67 2.13 -16.55
C ALA A 28 5.94 1.24 -16.63
N VAL A 29 6.84 1.36 -15.66
CA VAL A 29 8.04 0.52 -15.57
C VAL A 29 7.68 -0.96 -15.39
N HIS A 30 6.78 -1.28 -14.45
CA HIS A 30 6.38 -2.67 -14.20
C HIS A 30 5.57 -3.28 -15.35
N GLU A 31 4.67 -2.51 -15.97
CA GLU A 31 3.99 -2.92 -17.21
C GLU A 31 5.00 -3.18 -18.33
N GLY A 32 6.03 -2.33 -18.46
CA GLY A 32 7.12 -2.50 -19.43
C GLY A 32 7.92 -3.78 -19.23
N HIS A 33 8.23 -4.15 -17.98
CA HIS A 33 8.88 -5.42 -17.67
C HIS A 33 8.03 -6.60 -18.11
N VAL A 34 6.73 -6.61 -17.78
CA VAL A 34 5.81 -7.69 -18.19
C VAL A 34 5.75 -7.82 -19.72
N ALA A 35 5.57 -6.71 -20.44
CA ALA A 35 5.53 -6.74 -21.90
C ALA A 35 6.82 -7.33 -22.49
N ALA A 36 7.98 -6.91 -21.97
CA ALA A 36 9.28 -7.39 -22.43
C ALA A 36 9.49 -8.89 -22.12
N GLU A 37 9.08 -9.35 -20.93
CA GLU A 37 9.13 -10.77 -20.55
C GLU A 37 8.25 -11.61 -21.47
N VAL A 38 7.02 -11.20 -21.72
CA VAL A 38 6.09 -11.91 -22.62
C VAL A 38 6.68 -12.03 -24.02
N ILE A 39 7.16 -10.92 -24.61
CA ILE A 39 7.81 -10.90 -25.94
C ILE A 39 9.01 -11.84 -25.96
N ALA A 40 9.90 -11.74 -24.97
CA ALA A 40 11.11 -12.56 -24.91
C ALA A 40 10.77 -14.05 -24.73
N GLY A 41 9.74 -14.37 -23.95
CA GLY A 41 9.26 -15.73 -23.72
C GLY A 41 8.75 -16.38 -24.99
N GLU A 42 7.95 -15.66 -25.78
CA GLU A 42 7.46 -16.15 -27.07
C GLU A 42 8.58 -16.38 -28.08
N LEU A 43 9.49 -15.40 -28.24
CA LEU A 43 10.60 -15.50 -29.18
C LEU A 43 11.57 -16.64 -28.85
N LYS A 44 11.74 -16.96 -27.56
CA LYS A 44 12.65 -18.00 -27.07
C LYS A 44 11.97 -19.35 -26.85
N GLY A 45 10.64 -19.44 -26.96
CA GLY A 45 9.87 -20.61 -26.56
C GLY A 45 9.88 -20.90 -25.05
N ASP A 46 10.17 -19.89 -24.21
CA ASP A 46 10.16 -20.00 -22.75
C ASP A 46 8.75 -19.75 -22.21
N GLN A 47 8.06 -20.83 -21.87
CA GLN A 47 6.68 -20.81 -21.36
C GLN A 47 6.52 -20.15 -19.99
N LYS A 48 7.58 -20.11 -19.17
CA LYS A 48 7.50 -19.43 -17.86
C LYS A 48 7.51 -17.93 -18.07
N LEU A 49 8.42 -17.45 -18.91
CA LEU A 49 8.56 -16.04 -19.24
C LEU A 49 7.37 -15.52 -20.07
N ALA A 50 6.87 -16.34 -21.01
CA ALA A 50 5.70 -16.00 -21.83
C ALA A 50 4.39 -15.87 -21.04
N LYS A 51 4.37 -16.34 -19.78
CA LYS A 51 3.22 -16.26 -18.85
C LYS A 51 3.32 -15.10 -17.86
N ALA A 52 4.32 -14.22 -18.00
CA ALA A 52 4.37 -13.00 -17.21
C ALA A 52 3.05 -12.22 -17.35
N ALA A 53 2.61 -11.64 -16.23
CA ALA A 53 1.37 -10.90 -16.13
C ALA A 53 1.54 -9.77 -15.12
N PHE A 54 0.89 -8.64 -15.40
CA PHE A 54 0.80 -7.53 -14.46
C PHE A 54 -0.32 -7.82 -13.47
N ASP A 55 0.07 -8.46 -12.36
CA ASP A 55 -0.82 -8.85 -11.26
C ASP A 55 -0.43 -8.11 -9.97
N ALA A 56 -0.13 -6.81 -10.09
CA ALA A 56 0.08 -5.97 -8.94
C ALA A 56 -1.28 -5.64 -8.30
N ARG A 57 -1.46 -6.02 -7.03
CA ARG A 57 -2.72 -5.80 -6.32
C ARG A 57 -2.87 -4.35 -5.91
N VAL A 58 -1.76 -3.64 -5.76
CA VAL A 58 -1.73 -2.22 -5.43
C VAL A 58 -0.67 -1.44 -6.18
N ILE A 59 -0.96 -0.17 -6.46
CA ILE A 59 -0.01 0.81 -7.02
C ILE A 59 -0.01 2.01 -6.07
N PRO A 60 1.12 2.39 -5.45
CA PRO A 60 1.17 3.52 -4.53
C PRO A 60 1.03 4.85 -5.28
N SER A 61 0.54 5.87 -4.60
CA SER A 61 0.47 7.25 -5.08
C SER A 61 1.07 8.18 -4.04
N VAL A 62 1.83 9.17 -4.48
CA VAL A 62 2.52 10.12 -3.59
C VAL A 62 2.42 11.53 -4.18
N ALA A 63 1.90 12.46 -3.38
CA ALA A 63 2.09 13.89 -3.61
C ALA A 63 3.30 14.34 -2.79
N TYR A 64 4.38 14.74 -3.49
CA TYR A 64 5.63 15.21 -2.89
C TYR A 64 5.53 16.70 -2.45
N THR A 65 4.46 17.03 -1.74
CA THR A 65 4.24 18.33 -1.09
C THR A 65 4.98 18.40 0.25
N ASP A 66 4.86 19.53 0.96
CA ASP A 66 5.34 19.64 2.34
C ASP A 66 4.17 19.95 3.30
N PRO A 67 3.73 18.99 4.16
CA PRO A 67 4.17 17.60 4.21
C PRO A 67 3.74 16.78 2.98
N GLU A 68 4.37 15.63 2.77
CA GLU A 68 3.99 14.68 1.72
C GLU A 68 2.65 14.00 2.05
N ILE A 69 1.96 13.54 1.02
CA ILE A 69 0.74 12.74 1.14
C ILE A 69 0.94 11.47 0.33
N ALA A 70 1.13 10.34 1.00
CA ALA A 70 1.32 9.04 0.38
C ALA A 70 0.16 8.10 0.71
N TRP A 71 -0.31 7.33 -0.26
CA TRP A 71 -1.33 6.30 -0.03
C TRP A 71 -1.18 5.12 -1.00
N VAL A 72 -1.69 3.97 -0.59
CA VAL A 72 -1.69 2.74 -1.39
C VAL A 72 -2.89 1.87 -1.02
N GLY A 73 -3.43 1.14 -2.01
CA GLY A 73 -4.60 0.29 -1.84
C GLY A 73 -5.91 1.06 -1.68
N LEU A 74 -6.86 0.46 -0.97
CA LEU A 74 -8.21 0.96 -0.76
C LEU A 74 -8.20 2.25 0.09
N THR A 75 -8.99 3.25 -0.31
CA THR A 75 -9.26 4.44 0.52
C THR A 75 -10.57 4.31 1.30
N GLU A 76 -10.78 5.14 2.34
CA GLU A 76 -12.06 5.16 3.07
C GLU A 76 -13.25 5.50 2.14
N ASP A 77 -13.06 6.41 1.19
CA ASP A 77 -14.09 6.78 0.20
C ASP A 77 -14.42 5.62 -0.74
N GLN A 78 -13.40 4.88 -1.19
CA GLN A 78 -13.60 3.67 -2.01
C GLN A 78 -14.28 2.57 -1.21
N ALA A 79 -13.86 2.33 0.04
CA ALA A 79 -14.50 1.36 0.93
C ALA A 79 -15.98 1.66 1.11
N LYS A 80 -16.31 2.94 1.38
CA LYS A 80 -17.69 3.41 1.51
C LYS A 80 -18.49 3.25 0.22
N ALA A 81 -17.90 3.60 -0.93
CA ALA A 81 -18.55 3.48 -2.23
C ALA A 81 -18.82 2.00 -2.62
N GLN A 82 -17.94 1.08 -2.20
CA GLN A 82 -18.07 -0.36 -2.45
C GLN A 82 -18.87 -1.11 -1.38
N GLY A 83 -19.27 -0.44 -0.30
CA GLY A 83 -19.97 -1.07 0.83
C GLY A 83 -19.10 -2.02 1.66
N LEU A 84 -17.77 -1.87 1.60
CA LEU A 84 -16.82 -2.68 2.35
C LEU A 84 -16.75 -2.20 3.80
N LYS A 85 -16.82 -3.14 4.74
CA LYS A 85 -16.57 -2.86 6.16
C LYS A 85 -15.07 -2.85 6.39
N VAL A 86 -14.59 -1.76 6.97
CA VAL A 86 -13.16 -1.58 7.25
C VAL A 86 -12.95 -1.14 8.69
N LYS A 87 -11.93 -1.71 9.32
CA LYS A 87 -11.43 -1.28 10.62
C LYS A 87 -10.26 -0.35 10.40
N LYS A 88 -10.30 0.83 11.02
CA LYS A 88 -9.27 1.85 10.89
C LYS A 88 -8.29 1.80 12.06
N GLY A 89 -7.01 1.68 11.75
CA GLY A 89 -5.90 2.01 12.63
C GLY A 89 -5.38 3.41 12.31
N LEU A 90 -5.23 4.26 13.33
CA LEU A 90 -4.69 5.62 13.15
C LEU A 90 -3.68 5.89 14.26
N PHE A 91 -2.45 6.24 13.87
CA PHE A 91 -1.42 6.71 14.78
C PHE A 91 -1.11 8.20 14.47
N PRO A 92 -1.54 9.14 15.33
CA PRO A 92 -1.21 10.56 15.16
C PRO A 92 0.27 10.81 15.47
N TRP A 93 0.97 11.59 14.64
CA TRP A 93 2.39 11.89 14.88
C TRP A 93 2.62 12.86 16.05
N ALA A 94 1.57 13.50 16.56
CA ALA A 94 1.56 14.14 17.88
C ALA A 94 1.89 13.17 19.05
N ALA A 95 1.82 11.85 18.83
CA ALA A 95 2.27 10.83 19.77
C ALA A 95 3.64 10.23 19.39
N SER A 96 4.26 10.64 18.27
CA SER A 96 5.58 10.17 17.86
C SER A 96 6.68 11.06 18.44
N GLY A 97 7.50 10.51 19.35
CA GLY A 97 8.68 11.20 19.86
C GLY A 97 9.63 11.65 18.73
N ARG A 98 9.75 10.86 17.65
CA ARG A 98 10.56 11.23 16.47
C ARG A 98 9.98 12.43 15.73
N ALA A 99 8.68 12.46 15.48
CA ALA A 99 8.04 13.56 14.75
C ALA A 99 8.10 14.88 15.55
N ILE A 100 7.85 14.80 16.86
CA ILE A 100 7.99 15.94 17.78
C ILE A 100 9.43 16.47 17.76
N ALA A 101 10.43 15.58 17.86
CA ALA A 101 11.84 15.97 17.82
C ALA A 101 12.25 16.63 16.50
N ASN A 102 11.60 16.26 15.40
CA ASN A 102 11.79 16.88 14.08
C ASN A 102 11.01 18.20 13.91
N GLY A 103 10.10 18.54 14.85
CA GLY A 103 9.20 19.69 14.74
C GLY A 103 8.12 19.52 13.66
N ARG A 104 7.75 18.27 13.35
CA ARG A 104 6.84 17.88 12.25
C ARG A 104 5.73 16.92 12.72
N ASP A 105 5.11 17.23 13.86
CA ASP A 105 4.12 16.39 14.53
C ASP A 105 2.69 16.55 14.00
N GLU A 106 2.48 17.40 12.98
CA GLU A 106 1.19 17.58 12.29
C GLU A 106 0.72 16.36 11.48
N GLY A 107 1.60 15.38 11.27
CA GLY A 107 1.36 14.19 10.46
C GLY A 107 0.55 13.07 11.14
N PHE A 108 0.29 12.01 10.38
CA PHE A 108 -0.30 10.77 10.89
C PHE A 108 -0.05 9.60 9.94
N THR A 109 -0.15 8.38 10.49
CA THR A 109 -0.19 7.13 9.72
C THR A 109 -1.54 6.45 9.92
N LYS A 110 -2.21 6.07 8.82
CA LYS A 110 -3.53 5.44 8.81
C LYS A 110 -3.49 4.13 8.04
N LEU A 111 -4.02 3.06 8.62
CA LEU A 111 -4.17 1.76 7.98
C LEU A 111 -5.66 1.35 7.99
N LEU A 112 -6.09 0.68 6.91
CA LEU A 112 -7.44 0.15 6.74
C LEU A 112 -7.36 -1.36 6.61
N PHE A 113 -8.05 -2.06 7.50
CA PHE A 113 -8.11 -3.52 7.56
C PHE A 113 -9.51 -4.00 7.24
N ASP A 114 -9.63 -5.19 6.67
CA ASP A 114 -10.92 -5.86 6.47
C ASP A 114 -11.61 -6.12 7.83
N ASP A 115 -12.86 -5.68 7.95
CA ASP A 115 -13.71 -5.87 9.14
C ASP A 115 -14.95 -6.72 8.83
N SER A 116 -14.88 -7.52 7.76
CA SER A 116 -15.90 -8.52 7.47
C SER A 116 -15.88 -9.66 8.51
N PRO A 117 -16.96 -10.45 8.61
CA PRO A 117 -16.96 -11.66 9.41
C PRO A 117 -15.83 -12.64 9.06
N GLU A 118 -15.46 -12.72 7.78
CA GLU A 118 -14.36 -13.54 7.27
C GLU A 118 -12.98 -13.05 7.74
N GLY A 119 -12.85 -11.75 8.03
CA GLY A 119 -11.63 -11.12 8.58
C GLY A 119 -11.29 -11.53 10.01
N GLY A 120 -12.19 -12.20 10.74
CA GLY A 120 -11.89 -12.89 12.00
C GLY A 120 -11.26 -12.01 13.09
N GLY A 121 -11.52 -10.70 13.09
CA GLY A 121 -11.02 -9.73 14.08
C GLY A 121 -9.57 -9.26 13.88
N ARG A 122 -8.86 -9.74 12.85
CA ARG A 122 -7.48 -9.35 12.50
C ARG A 122 -7.33 -8.91 11.05
N GLY A 123 -8.42 -8.72 10.32
CA GLY A 123 -8.52 -8.84 8.87
C GLY A 123 -7.40 -8.19 8.05
N ARG A 124 -7.24 -8.67 6.82
CA ARG A 124 -6.11 -8.30 5.97
C ARG A 124 -6.06 -6.79 5.74
N ILE A 125 -4.85 -6.25 5.61
CA ILE A 125 -4.69 -4.87 5.21
C ILE A 125 -5.22 -4.67 3.78
N LEU A 126 -6.09 -3.67 3.62
CA LEU A 126 -6.72 -3.33 2.34
C LEU A 126 -6.14 -2.03 1.77
N GLY A 127 -5.62 -1.15 2.62
CA GLY A 127 -5.02 0.12 2.21
C GLY A 127 -4.37 0.84 3.38
N GLY A 128 -3.61 1.87 3.05
CA GLY A 128 -3.01 2.76 4.03
C GLY A 128 -2.63 4.11 3.44
N GLY A 129 -2.47 5.09 4.31
CA GLY A 129 -2.06 6.44 3.95
C GLY A 129 -1.25 7.10 5.04
N ILE A 130 -0.31 7.93 4.64
CA ILE A 130 0.62 8.65 5.51
C ILE A 130 0.60 10.12 5.07
N VAL A 131 0.46 11.01 6.03
CA VAL A 131 0.69 12.45 5.85
C VAL A 131 1.86 12.85 6.74
N GLY A 132 2.92 13.39 6.16
CA GLY A 132 4.11 13.80 6.91
C GLY A 132 5.39 13.80 6.08
N THR A 133 6.50 14.23 6.67
CA THR A 133 7.83 14.15 6.03
C THR A 133 8.22 12.70 5.77
N HIS A 134 8.78 12.39 4.61
CA HIS A 134 9.20 11.03 4.22
C HIS A 134 8.03 10.02 4.07
N ALA A 135 6.79 10.46 3.91
CA ALA A 135 5.64 9.58 3.73
C ALA A 135 5.80 8.66 2.50
N GLY A 136 6.33 9.20 1.40
CA GLY A 136 6.61 8.46 0.18
C GLY A 136 7.65 7.36 0.35
N ASP A 137 8.65 7.56 1.21
CA ASP A 137 9.69 6.56 1.50
C ASP A 137 9.12 5.39 2.34
N MET A 138 8.11 5.66 3.16
CA MET A 138 7.53 4.67 4.08
C MET A 138 6.38 3.86 3.48
N ILE A 139 5.69 4.38 2.46
CA ILE A 139 4.50 3.73 1.86
C ILE A 139 4.81 2.35 1.25
N GLY A 140 6.09 2.08 0.93
CA GLY A 140 6.54 0.80 0.39
C GLY A 140 6.29 -0.39 1.32
N GLU A 141 6.40 -0.20 2.64
CA GLU A 141 6.12 -1.27 3.60
C GLU A 141 4.62 -1.64 3.60
N ILE A 142 3.74 -0.64 3.54
CA ILE A 142 2.29 -0.84 3.45
C ILE A 142 1.94 -1.54 2.13
N ALA A 143 2.56 -1.13 1.02
CA ALA A 143 2.37 -1.80 -0.27
C ALA A 143 2.76 -3.29 -0.20
N LEU A 144 3.92 -3.59 0.40
CA LEU A 144 4.38 -4.96 0.61
C LEU A 144 3.44 -5.75 1.53
N ALA A 145 3.00 -5.15 2.65
CA ALA A 145 2.07 -5.79 3.58
C ALA A 145 0.75 -6.17 2.89
N ILE A 146 0.23 -5.28 2.03
CA ILE A 146 -0.91 -5.61 1.19
C ILE A 146 -0.54 -6.78 0.28
N GLU A 147 0.55 -6.70 -0.49
CA GLU A 147 1.02 -7.78 -1.39
C GLU A 147 1.16 -9.15 -0.73
N MET A 148 1.58 -9.18 0.53
CA MET A 148 1.69 -10.42 1.30
C MET A 148 0.37 -10.88 1.91
N GLY A 149 -0.67 -10.05 1.88
CA GLY A 149 -1.96 -10.33 2.52
C GLY A 149 -1.86 -10.32 4.04
N ALA A 150 -0.97 -9.50 4.59
CA ALA A 150 -0.72 -9.39 6.02
C ALA A 150 -1.95 -8.93 6.79
N ASP A 151 -2.05 -9.37 8.04
CA ASP A 151 -3.12 -9.03 8.97
C ASP A 151 -2.65 -7.93 9.96
N SER A 152 -3.55 -7.35 10.77
CA SER A 152 -3.17 -6.28 11.71
C SER A 152 -2.15 -6.72 12.76
N VAL A 153 -2.12 -8.02 13.08
CA VAL A 153 -1.19 -8.61 14.05
C VAL A 153 0.17 -8.88 13.43
N ASP A 154 0.24 -9.28 12.16
CA ASP A 154 1.51 -9.46 11.44
C ASP A 154 2.33 -8.15 11.45
N ILE A 155 1.66 -7.04 11.09
CA ILE A 155 2.29 -5.70 11.09
C ILE A 155 2.58 -5.25 12.52
N GLY A 156 1.60 -5.32 13.43
CA GLY A 156 1.74 -4.85 14.81
C GLY A 156 2.78 -5.62 15.64
N LYS A 157 3.06 -6.90 15.33
CA LYS A 157 4.09 -7.69 16.03
C LYS A 157 5.48 -7.59 15.41
N THR A 158 5.60 -6.96 14.24
CA THR A 158 6.92 -6.66 13.68
C THR A 158 7.58 -5.58 14.53
N ILE A 159 8.79 -5.86 15.01
CA ILE A 159 9.57 -4.90 15.80
C ILE A 159 10.14 -3.86 14.85
N HIS A 160 9.50 -2.69 14.82
CA HIS A 160 9.99 -1.54 14.08
C HIS A 160 11.05 -0.80 14.91
N PRO A 161 12.07 -0.21 14.28
CA PRO A 161 13.11 0.53 15.00
C PRO A 161 12.58 1.82 15.65
N HIS A 162 13.04 2.11 16.87
CA HIS A 162 12.69 3.30 17.64
C HIS A 162 13.93 4.16 17.96
N PRO A 163 13.85 5.52 17.91
CA PRO A 163 12.73 6.33 17.44
C PRO A 163 12.78 6.58 15.92
N THR A 164 11.73 6.24 15.19
CA THR A 164 11.59 6.49 13.74
C THR A 164 10.20 7.03 13.38
N LEU A 165 10.04 7.53 12.14
CA LEU A 165 8.69 7.79 11.61
C LEU A 165 8.05 6.48 11.13
N GLY A 166 8.85 5.52 10.66
CA GLY A 166 8.38 4.23 10.13
C GLY A 166 7.66 3.36 11.16
N GLU A 167 8.06 3.40 12.44
CA GLU A 167 7.38 2.65 13.50
C GLU A 167 5.89 3.01 13.67
N SER A 168 5.47 4.19 13.17
CA SER A 168 4.06 4.57 13.15
C SER A 168 3.18 3.63 12.32
N ILE A 169 3.75 2.85 11.39
CA ILE A 169 3.04 1.79 10.64
C ILE A 169 2.67 0.65 11.60
N GLY A 170 3.64 0.13 12.36
CA GLY A 170 3.40 -0.85 13.43
C GLY A 170 2.40 -0.33 14.48
N MET A 171 2.60 0.89 14.96
CA MET A 171 1.71 1.48 15.97
C MET A 171 0.29 1.73 15.46
N ALA A 172 0.11 2.07 14.17
CA ALA A 172 -1.21 2.18 13.56
C ALA A 172 -1.90 0.80 13.47
N ALA A 173 -1.15 -0.27 13.22
CA ALA A 173 -1.68 -1.63 13.23
C ALA A 173 -2.05 -2.08 14.65
N GLU A 174 -1.21 -1.79 15.65
CA GLU A 174 -1.54 -2.00 17.06
C GLU A 174 -2.77 -1.19 17.49
N ALA A 175 -2.92 0.04 17.01
CA ALA A 175 -4.12 0.84 17.23
C ALA A 175 -5.35 0.16 16.60
N ALA A 176 -5.26 -0.41 15.40
CA ALA A 176 -6.37 -1.19 14.85
C ALA A 176 -6.68 -2.44 15.69
N HIS A 177 -5.67 -3.11 16.22
CA HIS A 177 -5.84 -4.32 17.03
C HIS A 177 -6.34 -4.02 18.47
N GLY A 178 -6.03 -2.83 19.00
CA GLY A 178 -6.33 -2.43 20.37
C GLY A 178 -5.20 -2.70 21.37
N THR A 179 -3.95 -2.78 20.89
CA THR A 179 -2.77 -3.11 21.71
C THR A 179 -1.74 -1.99 21.82
N CYS A 180 -1.96 -0.84 21.17
CA CYS A 180 -1.02 0.27 21.22
C CYS A 180 -1.00 0.90 22.62
N THR A 181 0.18 0.93 23.25
CA THR A 181 0.37 1.50 24.60
C THR A 181 0.84 2.95 24.60
N ASP A 182 1.19 3.49 23.44
CA ASP A 182 1.61 4.89 23.27
C ASP A 182 0.44 5.85 23.00
N LEU A 183 -0.76 5.28 22.84
CA LEU A 183 -2.02 6.02 22.77
C LEU A 183 -2.90 5.73 23.99
N PRO A 184 -3.81 6.64 24.37
CA PRO A 184 -4.81 6.34 25.38
C PRO A 184 -5.61 5.07 25.03
N PRO A 185 -6.12 4.33 26.04
CA PRO A 185 -6.94 3.16 25.79
C PRO A 185 -8.13 3.50 24.89
N GLN A 186 -8.41 2.64 23.90
CA GLN A 186 -9.59 2.80 23.06
C GLN A 186 -10.85 2.72 23.92
N ARG A 187 -11.75 3.71 23.77
CA ARG A 187 -13.04 3.69 24.46
C ARG A 187 -13.87 2.50 23.95
N LYS A 188 -14.28 1.64 24.87
CA LYS A 188 -15.27 0.58 24.62
C LYS A 188 -16.67 1.16 24.44
#